data_AF-A0A5D6Y234-F1
#
_entry.id   AF-A0A5D6Y234-F1
#
_cell.length_a   1.000
_cell.length_b   1.000
_cell.length_c   1.000
_cell.angle_alpha   90.00
_cell.angle_beta   90.00
_cell.angle_gamma   90.00
#
_symmetry.space_group_name_H-M   'P 1'
#
loop_
_entity.id
_entity.type
_entity.pdbx_description
1 polymer ?
#
loop_
_entity_poly.entity_id
_entity_poly.type
_entity_poly.pdbx_seq_one_letter_code
_entity_poly.pdbx_strand_id
1 'polypeptide(L)'
;MLLLRPNSAALLRSSRALVRQPAARLSSSASGKSPSEGGLGPLGRGALGLAAVFGGGYAVGYFFGPLPSLEDLLKPLTGGSSAKPKYDGELLITDKVYFDIGINDDYMGKIVMGLYGDAQPKTVENFRALCTGEKGRGKRGTMLHYKGSTFHRIIPGFMIQGGDFTLHNGMGGESIYGARFPDEDLSVPHGGPGTLSMANAGPDSNGSQFFICTGETPWLDGKHVVFGRVLEGMDVVEIVSSCGRRSGKPSAKVKILACGALETAAVAGDESAGAGDAKPEAEADGPVRLTREEMAERLESLREIEGNFKAKQSEIDPAMYKQVMAEIVNEKARLKAVLKGEK
;
A
#
# COMPACT_ATOMS: atom_id res chain seq x y z
N MET A 1 -47.75 -42.14 -13.96
CA MET A 1 -47.55 -43.39 -13.18
C MET A 1 -46.20 -43.27 -12.47
N LEU A 2 -46.14 -42.94 -11.17
CA LEU A 2 -46.24 -43.87 -10.01
C LEU A 2 -45.21 -45.01 -10.17
N LEU A 3 -44.20 -45.21 -9.32
CA LEU A 3 -44.22 -45.45 -7.86
C LEU A 3 -42.77 -45.34 -7.31
N LEU A 4 -42.49 -44.53 -6.28
CA LEU A 4 -42.48 -44.84 -4.83
C LEU A 4 -41.21 -45.55 -4.30
N ARG A 5 -40.51 -44.85 -3.39
CA ARG A 5 -39.60 -45.40 -2.36
C ARG A 5 -40.40 -46.24 -1.34
N PRO A 6 -39.76 -47.04 -0.45
CA PRO A 6 -39.54 -46.51 0.92
C PRO A 6 -38.31 -47.07 1.72
N ASN A 7 -37.89 -46.27 2.71
CA ASN A 7 -37.47 -46.52 4.12
C ASN A 7 -36.72 -47.82 4.51
N SER A 8 -35.74 -47.82 5.44
CA SER A 8 -35.80 -47.44 6.87
C SER A 8 -34.34 -47.44 7.43
N ALA A 9 -33.81 -46.47 8.20
CA ALA A 9 -34.09 -46.04 9.58
C ALA A 9 -34.05 -47.15 10.66
N ALA A 10 -32.98 -47.19 11.47
CA ALA A 10 -32.88 -47.57 12.90
C ALA A 10 -31.42 -47.98 13.24
N LEU A 11 -30.61 -47.25 14.02
CA LEU A 11 -30.64 -46.93 15.46
C LEU A 11 -29.59 -47.74 16.27
N LEU A 12 -28.58 -46.99 16.75
CA LEU A 12 -28.17 -46.86 18.17
C LEU A 12 -27.49 -48.05 18.90
N ARG A 13 -26.22 -47.83 19.32
CA ARG A 13 -25.68 -47.81 20.72
C ARG A 13 -24.14 -47.97 20.68
N SER A 14 -23.38 -46.95 21.08
CA SER A 14 -22.96 -46.60 22.45
C SER A 14 -21.78 -47.45 22.95
N SER A 15 -20.64 -46.80 23.21
CA SER A 15 -19.80 -47.05 24.40
C SER A 15 -18.82 -45.90 24.63
N ARG A 16 -18.91 -45.34 25.84
CA ARG A 16 -18.03 -44.36 26.48
C ARG A 16 -16.66 -44.99 26.78
N ALA A 17 -15.61 -44.18 26.73
CA ALA A 17 -14.48 -44.30 27.66
C ALA A 17 -13.92 -42.91 27.97
N LEU A 18 -14.26 -42.44 29.17
CA LEU A 18 -13.59 -41.36 29.90
C LEU A 18 -12.20 -41.85 30.32
N VAL A 19 -11.16 -41.04 30.14
CA VAL A 19 -9.95 -41.10 30.97
C VAL A 19 -9.72 -39.71 31.56
N ARG A 20 -9.68 -39.65 32.88
CA ARG A 20 -9.56 -38.44 33.70
C ARG A 20 -8.30 -38.59 34.56
N GLN A 21 -7.39 -37.61 34.42
CA GLN A 21 -6.62 -36.94 35.49
C GLN A 21 -5.49 -37.70 36.23
N PRO A 22 -4.48 -37.01 36.84
CA PRO A 22 -4.68 -35.90 37.78
C PRO A 22 -3.80 -34.65 37.67
N ALA A 23 -4.37 -33.59 38.25
CA ALA A 23 -3.75 -32.33 38.62
C ALA A 23 -2.88 -32.51 39.89
N ALA A 24 -1.71 -31.87 39.92
CA ALA A 24 -0.92 -31.69 41.12
C ALA A 24 -1.24 -30.34 41.77
N ARG A 25 -1.57 -30.38 43.07
CA ARG A 25 -1.82 -29.24 43.96
C ARG A 25 -0.50 -28.64 44.46
N LEU A 26 -0.60 -27.36 44.80
CA LEU A 26 0.36 -26.54 45.56
C LEU A 26 0.86 -27.19 46.86
N SER A 27 2.14 -26.96 47.18
CA SER A 27 2.59 -26.84 48.57
C SER A 27 3.55 -25.66 48.73
N SER A 28 3.21 -24.82 49.70
CA SER A 28 3.99 -23.75 50.30
C SER A 28 5.26 -24.26 51.00
N SER A 29 6.39 -23.58 50.80
CA SER A 29 7.44 -23.50 51.82
C SER A 29 8.05 -22.10 51.82
N ALA A 30 7.75 -21.37 52.89
CA ALA A 30 8.43 -20.16 53.27
C ALA A 30 9.81 -20.51 53.85
N SER A 31 10.85 -19.83 53.40
CA SER A 31 12.06 -19.62 54.18
C SER A 31 12.63 -18.26 53.79
N GLY A 32 12.44 -17.28 54.68
CA GLY A 32 13.00 -15.96 54.54
C GLY A 32 14.53 -15.96 54.66
N LYS A 33 15.15 -15.03 53.95
CA LYS A 33 16.38 -14.32 54.34
C LYS A 33 16.58 -13.15 53.37
N SER A 34 16.32 -11.95 53.86
CA SER A 34 17.01 -10.71 53.48
C SER A 34 17.67 -10.18 54.77
N PRO A 35 18.56 -9.18 54.75
CA PRO A 35 19.15 -8.47 53.60
C PRO A 35 20.69 -8.43 53.63
N SER A 36 21.32 -8.10 52.51
CA SER A 36 22.62 -7.42 52.53
C SER A 36 22.62 -6.33 51.48
N GLU A 37 22.85 -5.12 51.95
CA GLU A 37 22.94 -3.86 51.22
C GLU A 37 24.08 -3.88 50.19
N GLY A 38 23.78 -3.40 48.98
CA GLY A 38 24.77 -3.08 47.96
C GLY A 38 24.24 -1.87 47.19
N GLY A 39 24.89 -0.72 47.38
CA GLY A 39 24.40 0.60 46.98
C GLY A 39 24.18 0.79 45.49
N LEU A 40 23.06 1.44 45.16
CA LEU A 40 22.78 2.02 43.85
C LEU A 40 23.47 3.39 43.77
N GLY A 41 24.45 3.51 42.87
CA GLY A 41 25.05 4.78 42.47
C GLY A 41 24.09 5.66 41.65
N PRO A 42 24.39 6.96 41.50
CA PRO A 42 23.45 7.96 40.99
C PRO A 42 23.40 7.94 39.45
N LEU A 43 22.77 6.93 38.86
CA LEU A 43 22.37 6.93 37.45
C LEU A 43 20.88 6.58 37.27
N GLY A 44 20.09 6.75 38.33
CA GLY A 44 18.66 6.47 38.37
C GLY A 44 17.79 7.73 38.44
N ARG A 45 17.99 8.71 37.55
CA ARG A 45 17.03 9.82 37.34
C ARG A 45 16.89 10.31 35.89
N GLY A 46 17.52 9.65 34.91
CA GLY A 46 17.52 10.08 33.50
C GLY A 46 16.61 9.29 32.54
N ALA A 47 15.79 8.36 33.01
CA ALA A 47 15.08 7.39 32.14
C ALA A 47 13.54 7.53 32.11
N LEU A 48 12.98 8.61 32.65
CA LEU A 48 11.52 8.83 32.73
C LEU A 48 11.06 10.11 32.01
N GLY A 49 11.88 10.65 31.10
CA GLY A 49 11.65 11.96 30.47
C GLY A 49 11.65 11.99 28.94
N LEU A 50 11.60 10.84 28.23
CA LEU A 50 11.60 10.82 26.76
C LEU A 50 10.42 10.04 26.14
N ALA A 51 9.32 9.91 26.87
CA ALA A 51 8.04 9.42 26.32
C ALA A 51 7.15 10.55 25.75
N ALA A 52 7.68 11.77 25.62
CA ALA A 52 6.89 12.99 25.34
C ALA A 52 7.39 13.83 24.16
N VAL A 53 8.14 13.26 23.21
CA VAL A 53 8.59 14.01 22.00
C VAL A 53 7.98 13.47 20.69
N PHE A 54 7.38 12.28 20.68
CA PHE A 54 6.56 11.82 19.56
C PHE A 54 5.26 11.24 20.09
N GLY A 55 4.18 12.01 19.97
CA GLY A 55 2.86 11.61 20.43
C GLY A 55 2.40 10.30 19.80
N GLY A 56 1.94 9.39 20.65
CA GLY A 56 1.01 8.34 20.24
C GLY A 56 1.59 6.94 20.07
N GLY A 57 1.70 6.24 21.21
CA GLY A 57 1.80 4.78 21.38
C GLY A 57 1.70 3.91 20.13
N TYR A 58 2.85 3.36 19.74
CA TYR A 58 2.95 2.17 18.90
C TYR A 58 2.35 0.98 19.66
N ALA A 59 1.04 0.77 19.50
CA ALA A 59 0.41 -0.47 19.91
C ALA A 59 0.87 -1.58 18.96
N VAL A 60 1.61 -2.52 19.53
CA VAL A 60 2.09 -3.77 18.95
C VAL A 60 0.99 -4.44 18.12
N GLY A 61 1.20 -4.53 16.81
CA GLY A 61 0.28 -5.16 15.87
C GLY A 61 0.94 -5.37 14.51
N TYR A 62 1.57 -6.54 14.35
CA TYR A 62 2.05 -7.15 13.10
C TYR A 62 2.91 -6.27 12.17
N PHE A 63 4.14 -6.03 12.62
CA PHE A 63 5.28 -5.76 11.74
C PHE A 63 5.81 -7.12 11.26
N PHE A 64 5.56 -7.51 10.00
CA PHE A 64 6.24 -8.67 9.40
C PHE A 64 7.59 -8.19 8.85
N GLY A 65 8.57 -8.20 9.76
CA GLY A 65 9.96 -7.77 9.57
C GLY A 65 10.62 -7.60 10.94
N PRO A 66 11.95 -7.67 11.09
CA PRO A 66 12.59 -7.36 12.36
C PRO A 66 12.16 -5.95 12.80
N LEU A 67 11.61 -5.84 14.01
CA LEU A 67 11.33 -4.54 14.65
C LEU A 67 12.60 -3.68 14.48
N PRO A 68 12.50 -2.44 13.96
CA PRO A 68 13.65 -1.55 13.94
C PRO A 68 14.17 -1.46 15.37
N SER A 69 15.47 -1.68 15.56
CA SER A 69 16.07 -1.61 16.89
C SER A 69 15.84 -0.21 17.47
N LEU A 70 15.78 -0.10 18.80
CA LEU A 70 15.70 1.20 19.46
C LEU A 70 16.83 2.13 18.98
N GLU A 71 17.99 1.54 18.67
CA GLU A 71 19.14 2.23 18.07
C GLU A 71 18.82 2.78 16.68
N ASP A 72 18.15 2.03 15.80
CA ASP A 72 17.75 2.51 14.47
C ASP A 72 16.71 3.63 14.52
N LEU A 73 15.82 3.60 15.51
CA LEU A 73 14.79 4.63 15.70
C LEU A 73 15.37 5.91 16.34
N LEU A 74 16.45 5.77 17.12
CA LEU A 74 17.14 6.86 17.80
C LEU A 74 18.36 7.41 17.02
N LYS A 75 18.86 6.71 15.98
CA LYS A 75 19.96 7.16 15.12
C LYS A 75 19.85 8.62 14.61
N PRO A 76 18.66 9.11 14.22
CA PRO A 76 18.50 10.52 13.84
C PRO A 76 18.72 11.51 15.00
N LEU A 77 18.55 11.06 16.25
CA LEU A 77 18.72 11.84 17.47
C LEU A 77 20.11 11.65 18.10
N THR A 78 20.77 10.52 17.85
CA THR A 78 22.09 10.16 18.40
C THR A 78 23.21 10.32 17.39
N GLY A 79 23.27 11.44 16.65
CA GLY A 79 24.50 11.98 16.02
C GLY A 79 25.38 11.03 15.19
N GLY A 80 24.89 9.87 14.76
CA GLY A 80 25.61 8.88 13.98
C GLY A 80 25.28 9.11 12.52
N SER A 81 26.13 9.87 11.82
CA SER A 81 26.01 10.07 10.37
C SER A 81 26.29 8.78 9.62
N SER A 82 25.30 7.89 9.53
CA SER A 82 25.22 6.99 8.38
C SER A 82 24.83 7.89 7.20
N ALA A 83 25.79 8.16 6.31
CA ALA A 83 25.52 8.95 5.11
C ALA A 83 24.27 8.39 4.42
N LYS A 84 23.26 9.25 4.19
CA LYS A 84 22.10 8.86 3.40
C LYS A 84 22.59 8.32 2.05
N PRO A 85 22.05 7.21 1.56
CA PRO A 85 22.35 6.80 0.20
C PRO A 85 22.08 7.96 -0.76
N LYS A 86 23.05 8.25 -1.62
CA LYS A 86 22.97 9.32 -2.61
C LYS A 86 22.97 8.64 -3.98
N TYR A 87 21.79 8.52 -4.57
CA TYR A 87 21.66 8.22 -5.98
C TYR A 87 22.16 9.41 -6.80
N ASP A 88 23.03 9.16 -7.76
CA ASP A 88 23.67 10.17 -8.63
C ASP A 88 23.13 10.14 -10.08
N GLY A 89 22.30 9.15 -10.42
CA GLY A 89 21.64 9.05 -11.71
C GLY A 89 20.36 9.89 -11.84
N GLU A 90 19.83 9.95 -13.05
CA GLU A 90 18.51 10.52 -13.34
C GLU A 90 17.43 9.44 -13.22
N LEU A 91 16.35 9.73 -12.49
CA LEU A 91 15.19 8.84 -12.36
C LEU A 91 14.23 9.03 -13.54
N LEU A 92 14.59 8.43 -14.68
CA LEU A 92 13.78 8.48 -15.91
C LEU A 92 12.61 7.50 -15.84
N ILE A 93 11.46 7.92 -16.38
CA ILE A 93 10.28 7.06 -16.51
C ILE A 93 10.37 6.31 -17.84
N THR A 94 10.67 5.01 -17.77
CA THR A 94 10.78 4.15 -18.96
C THR A 94 9.45 3.51 -19.34
N ASP A 95 8.65 3.18 -18.33
CA ASP A 95 7.39 2.47 -18.46
C ASP A 95 6.31 3.17 -17.64
N LYS A 96 5.06 3.10 -18.12
CA LYS A 96 3.88 3.55 -17.38
C LYS A 96 2.92 2.38 -17.17
N VAL A 97 2.39 2.28 -15.97
CA VAL A 97 1.39 1.28 -15.59
C VAL A 97 0.25 1.94 -14.84
N TYR A 98 -0.91 1.27 -14.79
CA TYR A 98 -2.07 1.81 -14.10
C TYR A 98 -2.77 0.78 -13.21
N PHE A 99 -3.46 1.29 -12.19
CA PHE A 99 -4.45 0.58 -11.39
C PHE A 99 -5.78 1.31 -11.39
N ASP A 100 -6.85 0.61 -11.74
CA ASP A 100 -8.22 1.03 -11.46
C ASP A 100 -8.60 0.55 -10.06
N ILE A 101 -8.89 1.48 -9.16
CA ILE A 101 -9.10 1.21 -7.74
C ILE A 101 -10.60 1.15 -7.43
N GLY A 102 -10.97 0.14 -6.65
CA GLY A 102 -12.31 0.01 -6.09
C GLY A 102 -12.30 -0.09 -4.57
N ILE A 103 -13.29 0.53 -3.92
CA ILE A 103 -13.55 0.40 -2.48
C ILE A 103 -14.92 -0.22 -2.31
N ASN A 104 -14.99 -1.38 -1.66
CA ASN A 104 -16.21 -2.19 -1.57
C ASN A 104 -16.87 -2.45 -2.94
N ASP A 105 -16.05 -2.57 -3.98
CA ASP A 105 -16.43 -2.77 -5.38
C ASP A 105 -16.98 -1.54 -6.12
N ASP A 106 -17.08 -0.37 -5.46
CA ASP A 106 -17.34 0.91 -6.12
C ASP A 106 -16.06 1.51 -6.69
N TYR A 107 -16.10 1.98 -7.94
CA TYR A 107 -14.93 2.56 -8.62
C TYR A 107 -14.57 3.94 -8.06
N MET A 108 -13.33 4.11 -7.62
CA MET A 108 -12.83 5.37 -7.02
C MET A 108 -11.97 6.19 -7.98
N GLY A 109 -11.33 5.54 -8.95
CA GLY A 109 -10.47 6.21 -9.93
C GLY A 109 -9.26 5.39 -10.33
N LYS A 110 -8.44 5.99 -11.19
CA LYS A 110 -7.23 5.39 -11.75
C LYS A 110 -5.99 6.01 -11.12
N ILE A 111 -5.03 5.17 -10.75
CA ILE A 111 -3.67 5.56 -10.36
C ILE A 111 -2.75 5.20 -11.51
N VAL A 112 -2.02 6.18 -12.06
CA VAL A 112 -0.98 5.97 -13.07
C VAL A 112 0.38 6.12 -12.41
N MET A 113 1.26 5.14 -12.61
CA MET A 113 2.61 5.09 -12.06
C MET A 113 3.63 5.03 -13.18
N GLY A 114 4.69 5.83 -13.03
CA GLY A 114 5.90 5.76 -13.85
C GLY A 114 6.94 4.90 -13.16
N LEU A 115 7.63 4.07 -13.93
CA LEU A 115 8.62 3.11 -13.44
C LEU A 115 10.02 3.49 -13.91
N TYR A 116 11.01 3.30 -13.04
CA TYR A 116 12.41 3.67 -13.26
C TYR A 116 13.20 2.50 -13.87
N GLY A 117 12.88 2.09 -15.11
CA GLY A 117 13.43 0.87 -15.71
C GLY A 117 14.94 0.91 -15.94
N ASP A 118 15.53 2.09 -16.12
CA ASP A 118 17.00 2.21 -16.25
C ASP A 118 17.70 2.00 -14.90
N ALA A 119 17.11 2.50 -13.81
CA ALA A 119 17.66 2.37 -12.47
C ALA A 119 17.39 1.00 -11.84
N GLN A 120 16.22 0.42 -12.12
CA GLN A 120 15.72 -0.80 -11.48
C GLN A 120 15.12 -1.80 -12.49
N PRO A 121 15.87 -2.23 -13.53
CA PRO A 121 15.31 -2.98 -14.66
C PRO A 121 14.60 -4.28 -14.24
N LYS A 122 15.16 -5.03 -13.30
CA LYS A 122 14.54 -6.29 -12.86
C LYS A 122 13.29 -6.04 -12.03
N THR A 123 13.33 -5.05 -11.15
CA THR A 123 12.20 -4.68 -10.28
C THR A 123 11.04 -4.13 -11.10
N VAL A 124 11.35 -3.30 -12.10
CA VAL A 124 10.37 -2.72 -13.03
C VAL A 124 9.73 -3.78 -13.91
N GLU A 125 10.50 -4.67 -14.54
CA GLU A 125 9.92 -5.75 -15.36
C GLU A 125 9.03 -6.68 -14.52
N ASN A 126 9.40 -6.96 -13.26
CA ASN A 126 8.53 -7.70 -12.34
C ASN A 126 7.19 -6.98 -12.13
N PHE A 127 7.23 -5.69 -11.78
CA PHE A 127 6.01 -4.94 -11.51
C PHE A 127 5.14 -4.77 -12.76
N ARG A 128 5.74 -4.42 -13.91
CA ARG A 128 5.06 -4.27 -15.20
C ARG A 128 4.36 -5.56 -15.62
N ALA A 129 5.08 -6.69 -15.60
CA ALA A 129 4.52 -7.97 -15.99
C ALA A 129 3.42 -8.46 -15.03
N LEU A 130 3.51 -8.14 -13.73
CA LEU A 130 2.44 -8.39 -12.77
C LEU A 130 1.23 -7.46 -12.98
N CYS A 131 1.40 -6.27 -13.56
CA CYS A 131 0.29 -5.42 -13.97
C CYS A 131 -0.44 -5.98 -15.20
N THR A 132 0.28 -6.56 -16.17
CA THR A 132 -0.32 -7.10 -17.41
C THR A 132 -0.83 -8.53 -17.25
N GLY A 133 -0.25 -9.31 -16.33
CA GLY A 133 -0.56 -10.74 -16.17
C GLY A 133 0.06 -11.62 -17.27
N GLU A 134 0.96 -11.09 -18.09
CA GLU A 134 1.48 -11.75 -19.30
C GLU A 134 2.27 -13.04 -19.02
N LYS A 135 2.82 -13.20 -17.81
CA LYS A 135 3.60 -14.39 -17.43
C LYS A 135 2.71 -15.58 -17.01
N GLY A 136 1.39 -15.43 -17.02
CA GLY A 136 0.45 -16.52 -16.78
C GLY A 136 0.46 -17.00 -15.32
N ARG A 137 0.56 -18.32 -15.10
CA ARG A 137 0.54 -18.93 -13.76
C ARG A 137 1.95 -19.08 -13.20
N GLY A 138 2.12 -18.68 -11.94
CA GLY A 138 3.36 -18.86 -11.17
C GLY A 138 3.54 -20.30 -10.69
N LYS A 139 4.64 -20.56 -9.97
CA LYS A 139 4.97 -21.89 -9.44
C LYS A 139 3.93 -22.39 -8.44
N ARG A 140 3.23 -21.47 -7.76
CA ARG A 140 2.15 -21.79 -6.83
C ARG A 140 0.80 -22.05 -7.51
N GLY A 141 0.74 -21.99 -8.84
CA GLY A 141 -0.47 -22.21 -9.63
C GLY A 141 -1.43 -21.02 -9.69
N THR A 142 -1.16 -19.94 -8.94
CA THR A 142 -1.90 -18.67 -8.98
C THR A 142 -1.47 -17.84 -10.18
N MET A 143 -2.39 -17.05 -10.73
CA MET A 143 -2.06 -16.09 -11.79
C MET A 143 -1.11 -15.02 -11.24
N LEU A 144 -0.02 -14.76 -11.97
CA LEU A 144 0.94 -13.68 -11.69
C LEU A 144 0.35 -12.35 -12.19
N HIS A 145 -0.68 -11.86 -11.50
CA HIS A 145 -1.45 -10.70 -11.92
C HIS A 145 -2.03 -9.93 -10.72
N TYR A 146 -1.86 -8.61 -10.69
CA TYR A 146 -2.39 -7.77 -9.62
C TYR A 146 -3.91 -7.60 -9.64
N LYS A 147 -4.58 -7.85 -10.77
CA LYS A 147 -6.04 -7.74 -10.89
C LYS A 147 -6.73 -8.61 -9.84
N GLY A 148 -7.62 -7.98 -9.07
CA GLY A 148 -8.37 -8.61 -7.98
C GLY A 148 -7.62 -8.69 -6.64
N SER A 149 -6.34 -8.32 -6.60
CA SER A 149 -5.59 -8.21 -5.33
C SER A 149 -6.03 -6.99 -4.52
N THR A 150 -5.68 -6.98 -3.24
CA THR A 150 -6.13 -5.98 -2.26
C THR A 150 -4.98 -5.17 -1.68
N PHE A 151 -5.27 -3.92 -1.33
CA PHE A 151 -4.43 -3.18 -0.38
C PHE A 151 -4.74 -3.70 1.01
N HIS A 152 -3.93 -4.64 1.49
CA HIS A 152 -4.18 -5.39 2.71
C HIS A 152 -3.63 -4.67 3.95
N ARG A 153 -2.78 -3.66 3.78
CA ARG A 153 -2.23 -2.84 4.87
C ARG A 153 -2.18 -1.36 4.47
N ILE A 154 -2.90 -0.51 5.18
CA ILE A 154 -2.98 0.94 4.92
C ILE A 154 -2.79 1.69 6.23
N ILE A 155 -1.75 2.51 6.30
CA ILE A 155 -1.43 3.35 7.47
C ILE A 155 -1.45 4.82 7.01
N PRO A 156 -2.45 5.61 7.43
CA PRO A 156 -2.56 7.02 7.03
C PRO A 156 -1.31 7.81 7.42
N GLY A 157 -0.85 8.69 6.53
CA GLY A 157 0.37 9.48 6.73
C GLY A 157 1.69 8.69 6.62
N PHE A 158 1.61 7.40 6.27
CA PHE A 158 2.77 6.54 6.07
C PHE A 158 2.76 5.94 4.67
N MET A 159 1.96 4.90 4.43
CA MET A 159 1.91 4.21 3.14
C MET A 159 0.65 3.35 2.97
N ILE A 160 0.34 3.02 1.71
CA ILE A 160 -0.64 2.01 1.31
C ILE A 160 0.10 0.81 0.70
N GLN A 161 -0.10 -0.40 1.22
CA GLN A 161 0.61 -1.61 0.82
C GLN A 161 -0.36 -2.65 0.23
N GLY A 162 0.05 -3.21 -0.91
CA GLY A 162 -0.72 -4.16 -1.71
C GLY A 162 0.16 -5.23 -2.35
N GLY A 163 -0.36 -5.88 -3.40
CA GLY A 163 0.41 -6.82 -4.22
C GLY A 163 0.47 -8.26 -3.72
N ASP A 164 -0.24 -8.60 -2.64
CA ASP A 164 -0.48 -10.00 -2.26
C ASP A 164 -1.71 -10.54 -3.01
N PHE A 165 -1.46 -11.14 -4.17
CA PHE A 165 -2.49 -11.79 -5.00
C PHE A 165 -2.68 -13.29 -4.70
N THR A 166 -1.92 -13.87 -3.75
CA THR A 166 -2.03 -15.30 -3.42
C THR A 166 -2.81 -15.56 -2.14
N LEU A 167 -2.56 -14.78 -1.09
CA LEU A 167 -3.22 -14.93 0.22
C LEU A 167 -4.05 -13.70 0.63
N HIS A 168 -3.88 -12.56 -0.06
CA HIS A 168 -4.61 -11.32 0.17
C HIS A 168 -4.50 -10.76 1.60
N ASN A 169 -3.44 -11.12 2.34
CA ASN A 169 -3.29 -10.79 3.76
C ASN A 169 -1.88 -10.31 4.15
N GLY A 170 -0.97 -10.20 3.19
CA GLY A 170 0.41 -9.75 3.38
C GLY A 170 1.41 -10.87 3.68
N MET A 171 0.97 -12.12 3.78
CA MET A 171 1.86 -13.28 3.93
C MET A 171 2.15 -13.98 2.60
N GLY A 172 1.51 -13.54 1.52
CA GLY A 172 1.62 -14.14 0.19
C GLY A 172 2.44 -13.31 -0.81
N GLY A 173 2.07 -13.47 -2.07
CA GLY A 173 2.80 -12.97 -3.23
C GLY A 173 3.79 -13.96 -3.85
N GLU A 174 4.18 -13.67 -5.08
CA GLU A 174 5.21 -14.37 -5.87
C GLU A 174 5.71 -13.40 -6.96
N SER A 175 7.02 -13.33 -7.20
CA SER A 175 7.57 -12.54 -8.32
C SER A 175 7.49 -13.32 -9.64
N ILE A 176 7.69 -12.64 -10.76
CA ILE A 176 7.80 -13.32 -12.06
C ILE A 176 9.04 -14.23 -12.16
N TYR A 177 10.01 -14.05 -11.26
CA TYR A 177 11.25 -14.83 -11.19
C TYR A 177 11.15 -16.04 -10.23
N GLY A 178 9.99 -16.22 -9.58
CA GLY A 178 9.75 -17.23 -8.55
C GLY A 178 9.38 -16.62 -7.21
N ALA A 179 9.65 -17.33 -6.11
CA ALA A 179 9.18 -16.92 -4.79
C ALA A 179 9.70 -15.53 -4.37
N ARG A 180 11.00 -15.26 -4.58
CA ARG A 180 11.68 -14.01 -4.23
C ARG A 180 12.79 -13.68 -5.22
N PHE A 181 13.20 -12.41 -5.24
CA PHE A 181 14.39 -11.93 -5.96
C PHE A 181 15.21 -10.91 -5.13
N PRO A 182 16.51 -10.72 -5.45
CA PRO A 182 17.41 -9.83 -4.72
C PRO A 182 16.99 -8.35 -4.73
N ASP A 183 17.54 -7.57 -3.81
CA ASP A 183 17.50 -6.10 -3.89
C ASP A 183 18.40 -5.65 -5.07
N GLU A 184 17.97 -4.61 -5.80
CA GLU A 184 18.68 -4.11 -6.97
C GLU A 184 19.54 -2.88 -6.61
N ASP A 185 19.04 -1.65 -6.77
CA ASP A 185 19.72 -0.45 -6.25
C ASP A 185 18.97 0.13 -5.05
N LEU A 186 19.60 0.09 -3.87
CA LEU A 186 19.05 0.63 -2.63
C LEU A 186 19.43 2.11 -2.40
N SER A 187 20.14 2.72 -3.35
CA SER A 187 20.61 4.10 -3.22
C SER A 187 19.55 5.15 -3.58
N VAL A 188 18.50 4.75 -4.33
CA VAL A 188 17.35 5.61 -4.66
C VAL A 188 16.55 5.91 -3.39
N PRO A 189 16.43 7.19 -2.98
CA PRO A 189 15.77 7.54 -1.73
C PRO A 189 14.23 7.55 -1.86
N HIS A 190 13.54 7.42 -0.73
CA HIS A 190 12.10 7.60 -0.64
C HIS A 190 11.75 9.09 -0.72
N GLY A 191 11.55 9.58 -1.94
CA GLY A 191 11.33 11.00 -2.27
C GLY A 191 10.02 11.64 -1.79
N GLY A 192 9.32 11.01 -0.83
CA GLY A 192 8.08 11.52 -0.24
C GLY A 192 6.80 10.87 -0.80
N PRO A 193 5.63 11.53 -0.63
CA PRO A 193 4.34 11.02 -1.09
C PRO A 193 4.34 10.67 -2.59
N GLY A 194 3.70 9.56 -2.94
CA GLY A 194 3.64 9.04 -4.30
C GLY A 194 4.83 8.14 -4.68
N THR A 195 5.86 7.99 -3.85
CA THR A 195 6.96 7.04 -4.10
C THR A 195 6.43 5.60 -4.12
N LEU A 196 6.81 4.83 -5.16
CA LEU A 196 6.49 3.41 -5.30
C LEU A 196 7.72 2.56 -4.97
N SER A 197 7.57 1.62 -4.04
CA SER A 197 8.70 0.86 -3.47
C SER A 197 8.31 -0.59 -3.10
N MET A 198 9.29 -1.49 -3.11
CA MET A 198 9.08 -2.92 -2.85
C MET A 198 8.90 -3.20 -1.36
N ALA A 199 7.87 -3.96 -1.00
CA ALA A 199 7.77 -4.55 0.33
C ALA A 199 8.61 -5.84 0.37
N ASN A 200 9.38 -6.01 1.44
CA ASN A 200 10.24 -7.18 1.65
C ASN A 200 10.20 -7.62 3.12
N ALA A 201 10.78 -8.78 3.42
CA ALA A 201 10.91 -9.36 4.76
C ALA A 201 12.37 -9.36 5.25
N GLY A 202 13.15 -8.38 4.80
CA GLY A 202 14.61 -8.32 4.96
C GLY A 202 15.35 -8.30 3.61
N PRO A 203 16.69 -8.26 3.64
CA PRO A 203 17.50 -8.20 2.43
C PRO A 203 17.17 -9.31 1.43
N ASP A 204 17.20 -8.98 0.15
CA ASP A 204 17.06 -9.91 -0.98
C ASP A 204 15.78 -10.75 -0.96
N SER A 205 14.68 -10.18 -0.50
CA SER A 205 13.42 -10.90 -0.31
C SER A 205 12.21 -10.29 -1.04
N ASN A 206 12.47 -9.58 -2.13
CA ASN A 206 11.45 -8.93 -2.96
C ASN A 206 10.55 -9.98 -3.63
N GLY A 207 9.25 -9.73 -3.68
CA GLY A 207 8.26 -10.61 -4.30
C GLY A 207 7.34 -9.85 -5.24
N SER A 208 6.04 -9.83 -4.91
CA SER A 208 5.04 -9.01 -5.60
C SER A 208 4.45 -7.90 -4.72
N GLN A 209 4.76 -7.90 -3.42
CA GLN A 209 4.21 -6.88 -2.54
C GLN A 209 4.94 -5.56 -2.74
N PHE A 210 4.18 -4.48 -2.75
CA PHE A 210 4.66 -3.13 -2.96
C PHE A 210 3.91 -2.18 -2.01
N PHE A 211 4.45 -0.98 -1.84
CA PHE A 211 3.74 0.11 -1.19
C PHE A 211 3.91 1.43 -1.94
N ILE A 212 2.91 2.30 -1.77
CA ILE A 212 2.94 3.69 -2.22
C ILE A 212 2.99 4.58 -0.97
N CYS A 213 4.00 5.44 -0.87
CA CYS A 213 4.14 6.36 0.25
C CYS A 213 3.04 7.43 0.21
N THR A 214 2.47 7.76 1.37
CA THR A 214 1.54 8.88 1.55
C THR A 214 2.11 9.97 2.47
N GLY A 215 3.37 9.80 2.87
CA GLY A 215 4.11 10.70 3.74
C GLY A 215 5.62 10.53 3.52
N GLU A 216 6.43 11.29 4.25
CA GLU A 216 7.88 11.15 4.22
C GLU A 216 8.33 9.88 4.95
N THR A 217 9.25 9.13 4.35
CA THR A 217 9.69 7.82 4.86
C THR A 217 11.21 7.60 4.79
N PRO A 218 12.06 8.57 5.19
CA PRO A 218 13.52 8.47 5.03
C PRO A 218 14.17 7.30 5.80
N TRP A 219 13.50 6.73 6.80
CA TRP A 219 14.01 5.56 7.55
C TRP A 219 13.92 4.23 6.77
N LEU A 220 13.27 4.25 5.61
CA LEU A 220 13.19 3.12 4.66
C LEU A 220 14.32 3.13 3.62
N ASP A 221 15.05 4.24 3.51
CA ASP A 221 16.20 4.38 2.61
C ASP A 221 17.26 3.31 2.91
N GLY A 222 17.82 2.71 1.86
CA GLY A 222 18.79 1.62 2.01
C GLY A 222 18.19 0.26 2.42
N LYS A 223 16.86 0.14 2.53
CA LYS A 223 16.17 -1.10 2.97
C LYS A 223 15.12 -1.61 2.00
N HIS A 224 14.50 -0.72 1.23
CA HIS A 224 13.47 -1.04 0.25
C HIS A 224 13.82 -0.43 -1.09
N VAL A 225 13.69 -1.22 -2.16
CA VAL A 225 13.99 -0.78 -3.52
C VAL A 225 12.89 0.17 -4.00
N VAL A 226 13.24 1.44 -4.22
CA VAL A 226 12.37 2.43 -4.87
C VAL A 226 12.49 2.26 -6.38
N PHE A 227 11.38 1.98 -7.06
CA PHE A 227 11.38 1.63 -8.49
C PHE A 227 10.36 2.42 -9.32
N GLY A 228 9.69 3.40 -8.73
CA GLY A 228 8.79 4.27 -9.48
C GLY A 228 8.15 5.35 -8.62
N ARG A 229 7.17 6.03 -9.23
CA ARG A 229 6.34 7.04 -8.56
C ARG A 229 4.96 7.14 -9.21
N VAL A 230 3.99 7.64 -8.44
CA VAL A 230 2.69 8.06 -8.95
C VAL A 230 2.87 9.31 -9.84
N LEU A 231 2.24 9.28 -11.00
CA LEU A 231 2.15 10.39 -11.96
C LEU A 231 0.77 11.04 -11.92
N GLU A 232 -0.28 10.22 -11.85
CA GLU A 232 -1.68 10.65 -11.82
C GLU A 232 -2.46 9.80 -10.81
N GLY A 233 -3.53 10.36 -10.23
CA GLY A 233 -4.36 9.67 -9.26
C GLY A 233 -3.83 9.71 -7.82
N MET A 234 -3.07 10.75 -7.45
CA MET A 234 -2.63 10.92 -6.05
C MET A 234 -3.82 11.20 -5.11
N ASP A 235 -4.87 11.85 -5.62
CA ASP A 235 -6.16 11.99 -4.93
C ASP A 235 -6.79 10.63 -4.60
N VAL A 236 -6.72 9.66 -5.53
CA VAL A 236 -7.17 8.28 -5.31
C VAL A 236 -6.31 7.60 -4.24
N VAL A 237 -5.00 7.79 -4.25
CA VAL A 237 -4.08 7.29 -3.22
C VAL A 237 -4.46 7.84 -1.84
N GLU A 238 -4.80 9.12 -1.74
CA GLU A 238 -5.24 9.77 -0.50
C GLU A 238 -6.60 9.25 -0.01
N ILE A 239 -7.55 9.03 -0.93
CA ILE A 239 -8.83 8.39 -0.61
C ILE A 239 -8.59 6.98 -0.05
N VAL A 240 -7.73 6.19 -0.69
CA VAL A 240 -7.35 4.86 -0.19
C VAL A 240 -6.67 4.96 1.18
N SER A 241 -5.78 5.94 1.37
CA SER A 241 -5.10 6.22 2.64
C SER A 241 -6.10 6.49 3.77
N SER A 242 -7.18 7.23 3.49
CA SER A 242 -8.24 7.54 4.48
C SER A 242 -9.01 6.31 4.96
N CYS A 243 -8.98 5.20 4.22
CA CYS A 243 -9.54 3.91 4.63
C CYS A 243 -8.62 3.15 5.61
N GLY A 244 -7.44 3.69 5.90
CA GLY A 244 -6.45 3.08 6.78
C GLY A 244 -6.73 3.23 8.26
N ARG A 245 -5.92 2.53 9.06
CA ARG A 245 -5.88 2.66 10.52
C ARG A 245 -4.43 2.58 10.97
N ARG A 246 -4.13 3.05 12.18
CA ARG A 246 -2.78 2.92 12.76
C ARG A 246 -2.30 1.46 12.85
N SER A 247 -3.22 0.51 13.00
CA SER A 247 -2.91 -0.94 12.96
C SER A 247 -2.55 -1.47 11.57
N GLY A 248 -2.72 -0.67 10.52
CA GLY A 248 -2.59 -1.08 9.13
C GLY A 248 -3.81 -1.78 8.56
N LYS A 249 -4.71 -2.35 9.37
CA LYS A 249 -5.90 -3.04 8.83
C LYS A 249 -6.90 -2.03 8.24
N PRO A 250 -7.24 -2.11 6.94
CA PRO A 250 -8.21 -1.21 6.32
C PRO A 250 -9.61 -1.33 6.95
N SER A 251 -10.35 -0.23 6.94
CA SER A 251 -11.77 -0.17 7.35
C SER A 251 -12.73 -0.66 6.26
N ALA A 252 -12.30 -0.62 5.00
CA ALA A 252 -13.05 -1.06 3.82
C ALA A 252 -12.19 -1.94 2.92
N LYS A 253 -12.84 -2.74 2.05
CA LYS A 253 -12.12 -3.62 1.14
C LYS A 253 -11.66 -2.83 -0.08
N VAL A 254 -10.37 -2.48 -0.12
CA VAL A 254 -9.74 -1.79 -1.25
C VAL A 254 -9.12 -2.81 -2.21
N LYS A 255 -9.55 -2.81 -3.47
CA LYS A 255 -9.11 -3.74 -4.52
C LYS A 255 -8.55 -3.01 -5.74
N ILE A 256 -7.67 -3.71 -6.45
CA ILE A 256 -7.29 -3.39 -7.83
C ILE A 256 -8.31 -4.07 -8.75
N LEU A 257 -9.24 -3.31 -9.33
CA LEU A 257 -10.30 -3.83 -10.21
C LEU A 257 -9.76 -4.20 -11.59
N ALA A 258 -8.87 -3.36 -12.12
CA ALA A 258 -8.13 -3.60 -13.36
C ALA A 258 -6.73 -3.00 -13.26
N CYS A 259 -5.80 -3.55 -14.04
CA CYS A 259 -4.44 -3.08 -14.12
C CYS A 259 -3.83 -3.44 -15.47
N GLY A 260 -2.76 -2.74 -15.84
CA GLY A 260 -2.06 -2.96 -17.09
C GLY A 260 -0.89 -2.01 -17.29
N ALA A 261 -0.20 -2.18 -18.42
CA ALA A 261 0.78 -1.23 -18.92
C ALA A 261 0.11 -0.25 -19.89
N LEU A 262 0.59 0.99 -19.91
CA LEU A 262 0.22 2.02 -20.87
C LEU A 262 1.33 2.13 -21.91
N GLU A 263 0.97 2.43 -23.16
CA GLU A 263 1.97 2.67 -24.21
C GLU A 263 2.76 3.94 -23.87
N THR A 264 4.07 3.80 -23.68
CA THR A 264 5.00 4.92 -23.58
C THR A 264 5.40 5.33 -24.99
N ALA A 265 4.98 6.52 -25.44
CA ALA A 265 5.50 7.11 -26.66
C ALA A 265 7.02 7.24 -26.52
N ALA A 266 7.77 6.50 -27.34
CA ALA A 266 9.22 6.54 -27.35
C ALA A 266 9.67 7.98 -27.67
N VAL A 267 10.42 8.61 -26.77
CA VAL A 267 11.10 9.87 -27.06
C VAL A 267 12.31 9.53 -27.93
N ALA A 268 12.08 9.41 -29.23
CA ALA A 268 13.14 9.37 -30.22
C ALA A 268 13.68 10.80 -30.40
N GLY A 269 14.92 11.03 -30.01
CA GLY A 269 15.66 12.19 -30.48
C GLY A 269 16.06 11.99 -31.94
N ASP A 270 15.63 12.91 -32.81
CA ASP A 270 16.47 13.41 -33.91
C ASP A 270 15.89 14.71 -34.50
N GLU A 271 16.73 15.72 -34.69
CA GLU A 271 16.45 16.88 -35.52
C GLU A 271 16.81 16.54 -36.97
N SER A 272 15.84 16.55 -37.90
CA SER A 272 16.11 16.89 -39.31
C SER A 272 14.82 17.08 -40.10
N ALA A 273 14.79 18.15 -40.91
CA ALA A 273 13.71 18.58 -41.78
C ALA A 273 13.49 17.65 -42.99
N GLY A 274 12.24 17.48 -43.40
CA GLY A 274 11.87 16.90 -44.68
C GLY A 274 10.37 16.99 -44.95
N ALA A 275 9.97 17.93 -45.80
CA ALA A 275 8.60 18.12 -46.26
C ALA A 275 8.11 16.96 -47.13
N GLY A 276 6.83 16.58 -46.95
CA GLY A 276 6.13 15.63 -47.81
C GLY A 276 4.67 15.49 -47.41
N ASP A 277 3.79 16.23 -48.08
CA ASP A 277 2.34 16.13 -48.01
C ASP A 277 1.85 14.74 -48.48
N ALA A 278 1.18 13.99 -47.60
CA ALA A 278 0.14 13.03 -47.94
C ALA A 278 -0.71 12.69 -46.70
N LYS A 279 -1.94 13.19 -46.66
CA LYS A 279 -2.98 12.82 -45.69
C LYS A 279 -3.32 11.32 -45.80
N PRO A 280 -3.49 10.62 -44.68
CA PRO A 280 -4.76 9.98 -44.43
C PRO A 280 -5.34 10.35 -43.07
N GLU A 281 -6.67 10.40 -43.06
CA GLU A 281 -7.51 10.80 -41.95
C GLU A 281 -7.75 9.59 -41.02
N ALA A 282 -7.33 9.67 -39.75
CA ALA A 282 -7.87 8.87 -38.64
C ALA A 282 -7.33 9.37 -37.28
N GLU A 283 -8.24 10.00 -36.53
CA GLU A 283 -8.38 10.14 -35.06
C GLU A 283 -7.19 10.61 -34.20
N ALA A 284 -7.31 11.88 -33.76
CA ALA A 284 -6.44 12.52 -32.79
C ALA A 284 -6.88 12.17 -31.36
N ASP A 285 -6.10 11.38 -30.63
CA ASP A 285 -6.26 11.22 -29.17
C ASP A 285 -5.28 12.17 -28.46
N GLY A 286 -5.78 13.38 -28.19
CA GLY A 286 -5.14 14.33 -27.27
C GLY A 286 -5.50 14.02 -25.81
N PRO A 287 -4.98 14.77 -24.82
CA PRO A 287 -5.33 14.56 -23.42
C PRO A 287 -6.85 14.58 -23.24
N VAL A 288 -7.43 13.48 -22.77
CA VAL A 288 -8.87 13.29 -22.61
C VAL A 288 -9.43 14.41 -21.73
N ARG A 289 -10.05 15.40 -22.37
CA ARG A 289 -10.90 16.38 -21.69
C ARG A 289 -12.15 15.62 -21.27
N LEU A 290 -12.39 15.50 -19.96
CA LEU A 290 -13.65 15.01 -19.41
C LEU A 290 -14.79 15.65 -20.19
N THR A 291 -15.64 14.82 -20.78
CA THR A 291 -16.81 15.29 -21.50
C THR A 291 -17.74 16.04 -20.54
N ARG A 292 -18.60 16.90 -21.09
CA ARG A 292 -19.56 17.67 -20.29
C ARG A 292 -20.44 16.79 -19.39
N GLU A 293 -20.77 15.60 -19.87
CA GLU A 293 -21.56 14.61 -19.14
C GLU A 293 -20.76 14.01 -17.98
N GLU A 294 -19.51 13.61 -18.22
CA GLU A 294 -18.61 13.09 -17.18
C GLU A 294 -18.26 14.15 -16.11
N MET A 295 -18.09 15.42 -16.50
CA MET A 295 -17.91 16.53 -15.55
C MET A 295 -19.15 16.75 -14.68
N ALA A 296 -20.34 16.56 -15.25
CA ALA A 296 -21.60 16.68 -14.51
C ALA A 296 -21.79 15.50 -13.54
N GLU A 297 -21.45 14.28 -13.96
CA GLU A 297 -21.47 13.09 -13.10
C GLU A 297 -20.47 13.21 -11.95
N ARG A 298 -19.23 13.63 -12.23
CA ARG A 298 -18.20 13.91 -11.21
C ARG A 298 -18.67 14.96 -10.20
N LEU A 299 -19.41 15.99 -10.65
CA LEU A 299 -19.96 17.01 -9.77
C LEU A 299 -21.03 16.44 -8.82
N GLU A 300 -21.83 15.46 -9.28
CA GLU A 300 -22.84 14.79 -8.47
C GLU A 300 -22.19 13.84 -7.46
N SER A 301 -21.20 13.04 -7.88
CA SER A 301 -20.42 12.22 -6.96
C SER A 301 -19.74 13.06 -5.86
N LEU A 302 -19.17 14.22 -6.21
CA LEU A 302 -18.59 15.13 -5.22
C LEU A 302 -19.63 15.75 -4.27
N ARG A 303 -20.91 15.89 -4.67
CA ARG A 303 -21.99 16.30 -3.77
C ARG A 303 -22.33 15.21 -2.76
N GLU A 304 -22.39 13.97 -3.22
CA GLU A 304 -22.67 12.82 -2.36
C GLU A 304 -21.54 12.61 -1.34
N ILE A 305 -20.28 12.67 -1.80
CA ILE A 305 -19.10 12.60 -0.93
C ILE A 305 -19.14 13.71 0.11
N GLU A 306 -19.42 14.96 -0.28
CA GLU A 306 -19.54 16.09 0.65
C GLU A 306 -20.62 15.82 1.72
N GLY A 307 -21.78 15.27 1.32
CA GLY A 307 -22.87 14.93 2.23
C GLY A 307 -22.47 13.86 3.24
N ASN A 308 -21.84 12.78 2.76
CA ASN A 308 -21.36 11.68 3.60
C ASN A 308 -20.26 12.13 4.56
N PHE A 309 -19.38 13.04 4.12
CA PHE A 309 -18.30 13.57 4.95
C PHE A 309 -18.83 14.50 6.04
N LYS A 310 -19.79 15.38 5.70
CA LYS A 310 -20.50 16.23 6.69
C LYS A 310 -21.22 15.40 7.75
N ALA A 311 -21.87 14.30 7.35
CA ALA A 311 -22.58 13.42 8.28
C ALA A 311 -21.64 12.78 9.33
N LYS A 312 -20.35 12.63 9.00
CA LYS A 312 -19.33 12.03 9.86
C LYS A 312 -18.38 13.05 10.49
N GLN A 313 -18.70 14.35 10.44
CA GLN A 313 -17.84 15.42 10.93
C GLN A 313 -17.37 15.21 12.38
N SER A 314 -18.21 14.64 13.25
CA SER A 314 -17.88 14.37 14.66
C SER A 314 -16.91 13.20 14.87
N GLU A 315 -16.71 12.36 13.85
CA GLU A 315 -15.84 11.17 13.90
C GLU A 315 -14.48 11.40 13.23
N ILE A 316 -14.31 12.54 12.57
CA ILE A 316 -13.16 12.90 11.74
C ILE A 316 -12.31 13.94 12.48
N ASP A 317 -10.98 13.85 12.36
CA ASP A 317 -10.08 14.86 12.90
C ASP A 317 -10.41 16.26 12.33
N PRO A 318 -10.54 17.32 13.16
CA PRO A 318 -10.96 18.64 12.70
C PRO A 318 -10.05 19.29 11.65
N ALA A 319 -8.74 19.04 11.68
CA ALA A 319 -7.81 19.60 10.71
C ALA A 319 -7.93 18.86 9.36
N MET A 320 -8.03 17.53 9.41
CA MET A 320 -8.28 16.71 8.23
C MET A 320 -9.63 17.02 7.60
N TYR A 321 -10.68 17.18 8.41
CA TYR A 321 -12.01 17.55 7.94
C TYR A 321 -11.98 18.87 7.17
N LYS A 322 -11.29 19.87 7.73
CA LYS A 322 -11.15 21.18 7.11
C LYS A 322 -10.40 21.13 5.77
N GLN A 323 -9.34 20.32 5.67
CA GLN A 323 -8.56 20.19 4.45
C GLN A 323 -9.35 19.51 3.33
N VAL A 324 -9.92 18.34 3.60
CA VAL A 324 -10.69 17.57 2.60
C VAL A 324 -11.92 18.36 2.13
N MET A 325 -12.61 19.05 3.04
CA MET A 325 -13.73 19.91 2.66
C MET A 325 -13.30 21.09 1.80
N ALA A 326 -12.11 21.66 2.00
CA ALA A 326 -11.60 22.73 1.14
C ALA A 326 -11.29 22.23 -0.27
N GLU A 327 -10.72 21.03 -0.40
CA GLU A 327 -10.44 20.40 -1.69
C GLU A 327 -11.72 20.04 -2.46
N ILE A 328 -12.71 19.45 -1.79
CA ILE A 328 -14.03 19.17 -2.37
C ILE A 328 -14.67 20.47 -2.89
N VAL A 329 -14.61 21.55 -2.10
CA VAL A 329 -15.16 22.85 -2.51
C VAL A 329 -14.43 23.41 -3.72
N ASN A 330 -13.09 23.35 -3.73
CA ASN A 330 -12.27 23.84 -4.84
C ASN A 330 -12.50 23.05 -6.13
N GLU A 331 -12.56 21.72 -6.07
CA GLU A 331 -12.77 20.89 -7.25
C GLU A 331 -14.19 21.06 -7.81
N LYS A 332 -15.20 21.16 -6.94
CA LYS A 332 -16.57 21.50 -7.38
C LYS A 332 -16.63 22.89 -8.01
N ALA A 333 -15.86 23.86 -7.50
CA ALA A 333 -15.79 25.19 -8.10
C ALA A 333 -15.11 25.16 -9.47
N ARG A 334 -14.03 24.38 -9.62
CA ARG A 334 -13.33 24.16 -10.89
C ARG A 334 -14.25 23.53 -11.95
N LEU A 335 -14.91 22.42 -11.62
CA LEU A 335 -15.83 21.73 -12.53
C LEU A 335 -17.02 22.62 -12.93
N LYS A 336 -17.58 23.38 -11.98
CA LYS A 336 -18.64 24.36 -12.29
C LYS A 336 -18.16 25.50 -13.18
N ALA A 337 -16.92 25.96 -13.01
CA ALA A 337 -16.35 27.03 -13.83
C ALA A 337 -16.15 26.55 -15.28
N VAL A 338 -15.64 25.32 -15.46
CA VAL A 338 -15.48 24.71 -16.78
C VAL A 338 -16.85 24.50 -17.45
N LEU A 339 -17.82 23.90 -16.74
CA LEU A 339 -19.20 23.73 -17.24
C LEU A 339 -19.92 25.04 -17.59
N LYS A 340 -19.51 26.18 -17.01
CA LYS A 340 -20.09 27.51 -17.25
C LYS A 340 -19.35 28.30 -18.35
N GLY A 341 -18.07 27.98 -18.61
CA GLY A 341 -17.20 28.68 -19.55
C GLY A 341 -17.30 28.20 -21.00
N GLU A 342 -17.94 27.05 -21.26
CA GLU A 342 -18.12 26.47 -22.60
C GLU A 342 -19.43 26.90 -23.30
N LYS A 343 -19.87 28.16 -23.13
CA LYS A 343 -21.03 28.72 -23.84
C LYS A 343 -20.65 29.45 -25.11
#